data_AF-A0A8H8WU89-F1
#
_entry.id   AF-A0A8H8WU89-F1
#
_cell.length_a   1.000
_cell.length_b   1.000
_cell.length_c   1.000
_cell.angle_alpha   90.00
_cell.angle_beta   90.00
_cell.angle_gamma   90.00
#
_symmetry.space_group_name_H-M   'P 1'
#
loop_
_entity.id
_entity.type
_entity.pdbx_description
1 polymer ?
#
loop_
_entity_poly.entity_id
_entity_poly.type
_entity_poly.pdbx_seq_one_letter_code
_entity_poly.pdbx_strand_id
1 'polypeptide(L)'
;MGMFDYRRYSAAESAELANTSFGLAVFGQLQPIYESQIGSLAKALGQAMPPGVTANQINVALPAGWSDVGPAALGLGPDAVDRDGYYIIESPLTGRTYSGAQAKVYEERDAHGQVTRLSVTFAGTNSPVDLADYTQLNSGEIAPNMNPLLTAVRDYALGNGLTADDVIVTGYSLGAAYTNVMAKYANTLAGGFFADSNYIAHAVPYTYEGDDRVLNIGYENDVVHRTAGDFDSLGEAVQASSGMMGQDYALKSSTDNLILFGDDYANPAWPYGPFALYNIPGGWAAHVAGLTTDAVARITQSAFYGETARDSLVIVSNLTGATRGVTWVEDVQRPSDRHDHVGDSAFLIGSQYGDRLRGNVGNDYIDAMAGDDTIRPGDGQNRIEGGSGTDTLEVSGTMRDWSVSRLADGTTAFFSTSYGLDIVSGVEQVTFLDAGLVGQGRSYAIESDRLEDLTWNGSLAFLDQDVAYTPAWQGTAGNDTLTGSRVFGLAGNDVLTGTRSSDLLSGGAGDDRLDGRGGNDAIYGGEGNDVLTGGGGRDLLNGGLGDDLFVVDARQSGRVTIEDFRLSDVEQDRIRIVGSTIRSDAELRRHGEQTADGLLLHLGASDLLIEHATWSTLTPGTVSFG
;
A
#
# COMPACT_ATOMS: atom_id res chain seq x y z
N MET A 1 -1.23 0.04 -12.64
CA MET A 1 -2.31 0.49 -11.74
C MET A 1 -1.64 1.31 -10.65
N GLY A 2 -2.36 1.73 -9.61
CA GLY A 2 -1.75 2.35 -8.44
C GLY A 2 -2.75 2.45 -7.30
N MET A 3 -2.26 2.43 -6.07
CA MET A 3 -3.08 2.47 -4.85
C MET A 3 -4.08 3.64 -4.83
N PHE A 4 -3.71 4.75 -5.47
CA PHE A 4 -4.54 5.96 -5.51
C PHE A 4 -5.29 6.15 -6.82
N ASP A 5 -5.39 5.12 -7.67
CA ASP A 5 -6.12 5.17 -8.94
C ASP A 5 -7.53 5.73 -8.73
N TYR A 6 -7.85 6.76 -9.51
CA TYR A 6 -9.04 7.59 -9.32
C TYR A 6 -9.82 7.80 -10.62
N ARG A 7 -11.03 7.22 -10.67
CA ARG A 7 -11.98 7.34 -11.79
C ARG A 7 -11.32 7.08 -13.15
N ARG A 8 -11.23 8.13 -13.99
CA ARG A 8 -10.77 8.08 -15.38
C ARG A 8 -9.32 8.51 -15.56
N TYR A 9 -8.66 8.94 -14.48
CA TYR A 9 -7.30 9.43 -14.52
C TYR A 9 -6.32 8.27 -14.67
N SER A 10 -5.21 8.52 -15.36
CA SER A 10 -4.07 7.61 -15.35
C SER A 10 -3.44 7.54 -13.95
N ALA A 11 -2.71 6.47 -13.65
CA ALA A 11 -2.02 6.33 -12.35
C ALA A 11 -1.14 7.55 -12.01
N ALA A 12 -0.47 8.14 -13.01
CA ALA A 12 0.34 9.35 -12.82
C ALA A 12 -0.49 10.60 -12.48
N GLU A 13 -1.65 10.78 -13.13
CA GLU A 13 -2.57 11.87 -12.83
C GLU A 13 -3.24 11.68 -11.45
N SER A 14 -3.60 10.45 -11.11
CA SER A 14 -4.14 10.07 -9.81
C SER A 14 -3.12 10.31 -8.68
N ALA A 15 -1.86 9.94 -8.89
CA ALA A 15 -0.76 10.24 -7.98
C ALA A 15 -0.56 11.75 -7.77
N GLU A 16 -0.62 12.56 -8.84
CA GLU A 16 -0.56 14.03 -8.73
C GLU A 16 -1.73 14.57 -7.91
N LEU A 17 -2.95 14.11 -8.18
CA LEU A 17 -4.14 14.53 -7.44
C LEU A 17 -4.08 14.13 -5.96
N ALA A 18 -3.59 12.93 -5.64
CA ALA A 18 -3.39 12.47 -4.26
C ALA A 18 -2.39 13.37 -3.51
N ASN A 19 -1.24 13.67 -4.12
CA ASN A 19 -0.23 14.56 -3.54
C ASN A 19 -0.73 16.00 -3.37
N THR A 20 -1.32 16.57 -4.42
CA THR A 20 -1.82 17.96 -4.41
C THR A 20 -2.95 18.11 -3.40
N SER A 21 -3.91 17.18 -3.37
CA SER A 21 -5.01 17.22 -2.39
C SER A 21 -4.52 17.05 -0.95
N PHE A 22 -3.55 16.15 -0.71
CA PHE A 22 -2.96 15.97 0.62
C PHE A 22 -2.28 17.26 1.10
N GLY A 23 -1.45 17.88 0.25
CA GLY A 23 -0.77 19.15 0.56
C GLY A 23 -1.75 20.29 0.87
N LEU A 24 -2.82 20.41 0.07
CA LEU A 24 -3.89 21.40 0.32
C LEU A 24 -4.63 21.13 1.63
N ALA A 25 -5.03 19.87 1.87
CA ALA A 25 -5.75 19.45 3.08
C ALA A 25 -4.93 19.69 4.36
N VAL A 26 -3.66 19.29 4.37
CA VAL A 26 -2.75 19.48 5.51
C VAL A 26 -2.48 20.96 5.76
N PHE A 27 -2.22 21.75 4.71
CA PHE A 27 -2.01 23.19 4.84
C PHE A 27 -3.26 23.88 5.40
N GLY A 28 -4.44 23.57 4.84
CA GLY A 28 -5.73 24.07 5.32
C GLY A 28 -6.06 23.63 6.75
N GLN A 29 -5.51 22.52 7.24
CA GLN A 29 -5.68 22.07 8.62
C GLN A 29 -4.71 22.74 9.60
N LEU A 30 -3.46 22.98 9.20
CA LEU A 30 -2.40 23.43 10.12
C LEU A 30 -2.33 24.95 10.29
N GLN A 31 -2.73 25.74 9.29
CA GLN A 31 -2.73 27.21 9.39
C GLN A 31 -3.48 27.77 10.63
N PRO A 32 -4.68 27.30 11.03
CA PRO A 32 -5.35 27.73 12.26
C PRO A 32 -4.69 27.18 13.52
N ILE A 33 -4.04 26.00 13.44
CA ILE A 33 -3.44 25.32 14.60
C ILE A 33 -2.19 26.05 15.09
N TYR A 34 -1.38 26.61 14.19
CA TYR A 34 -0.22 27.42 14.56
C TYR A 34 -0.60 28.81 15.12
N GLU A 35 -1.82 29.30 14.83
CA GLU A 35 -2.30 30.64 15.22
C GLU A 35 -3.33 30.62 16.39
N SER A 36 -3.82 29.44 16.81
CA SER A 36 -4.86 29.27 17.85
C SER A 36 -4.37 28.70 19.19
N GLN A 37 -5.22 28.78 20.23
CA GLN A 37 -4.96 28.20 21.57
C GLN A 37 -4.93 26.66 21.58
N ILE A 38 -5.40 25.98 20.51
CA ILE A 38 -5.32 24.52 20.33
C ILE A 38 -3.98 24.09 19.72
N GLY A 39 -3.15 25.05 19.32
CA GLY A 39 -1.70 24.85 19.26
C GLY A 39 -1.14 24.25 20.55
N SER A 40 -1.87 24.27 21.70
CA SER A 40 -1.55 23.53 22.93
C SER A 40 -1.96 22.05 22.95
N LEU A 41 -2.96 21.59 22.17
CA LEU A 41 -3.29 20.16 22.02
C LEU A 41 -2.41 19.54 20.92
N ALA A 42 -2.21 20.21 19.79
CA ALA A 42 -1.21 19.81 18.80
C ALA A 42 0.22 19.93 19.36
N LYS A 43 0.51 20.93 20.22
CA LYS A 43 1.72 20.90 21.06
C LYS A 43 1.62 19.90 22.20
N ALA A 44 0.50 19.53 22.81
CA ALA A 44 0.52 18.51 23.86
C ALA A 44 0.75 17.11 23.25
N LEU A 45 0.17 16.87 22.08
CA LEU A 45 0.34 15.69 21.23
C LEU A 45 1.74 15.69 20.56
N GLY A 46 2.29 16.87 20.24
CA GLY A 46 3.62 17.06 19.62
C GLY A 46 4.79 17.40 20.58
N GLN A 47 4.54 17.86 21.81
CA GLN A 47 5.54 18.12 22.88
C GLN A 47 5.99 16.82 23.57
N ALA A 48 5.53 15.68 23.05
CA ALA A 48 6.24 14.42 23.17
C ALA A 48 7.55 14.38 22.34
N MET A 49 7.89 15.41 21.53
CA MET A 49 9.12 15.41 20.72
C MET A 49 10.18 16.43 21.16
N PRO A 50 11.17 16.00 21.99
CA PRO A 50 12.50 16.60 22.09
C PRO A 50 13.48 16.12 20.97
N PRO A 51 14.69 16.72 20.85
CA PRO A 51 15.62 16.69 19.70
C PRO A 51 15.92 15.31 19.05
N GLY A 52 15.68 15.16 17.74
CA GLY A 52 15.71 13.91 16.94
C GLY A 52 15.14 13.99 15.51
N VAL A 53 14.13 14.81 15.13
CA VAL A 53 12.86 15.24 15.80
C VAL A 53 11.65 14.95 14.87
N THR A 54 11.84 14.46 13.65
CA THR A 54 10.74 14.20 12.70
C THR A 54 10.95 12.82 12.10
N ALA A 55 9.86 12.07 11.89
CA ALA A 55 9.94 10.78 11.22
C ALA A 55 10.62 10.97 9.85
N ASN A 56 10.12 11.90 9.03
CA ASN A 56 10.67 12.21 7.71
C ASN A 56 10.77 13.72 7.45
N GLN A 57 11.10 14.11 6.22
CA GLN A 57 11.13 15.52 5.79
C GLN A 57 9.69 16.01 5.64
N ILE A 58 9.36 17.12 6.33
CA ILE A 58 7.99 17.60 6.44
C ILE A 58 7.85 18.90 5.64
N ASN A 59 6.98 18.90 4.62
CA ASN A 59 6.61 20.11 3.90
C ASN A 59 5.14 20.46 4.13
N VAL A 60 4.89 21.34 5.09
CA VAL A 60 3.55 21.87 5.40
C VAL A 60 3.27 23.18 4.66
N ALA A 61 3.96 23.46 3.55
CA ALA A 61 3.67 24.63 2.73
C ALA A 61 2.52 24.35 1.76
N LEU A 62 1.81 25.41 1.38
CA LEU A 62 0.86 25.35 0.29
C LEU A 62 1.58 24.84 -0.99
N PRO A 63 0.99 23.92 -1.77
CA PRO A 63 1.63 23.39 -2.97
C PRO A 63 2.08 24.47 -3.95
N ALA A 64 3.15 24.21 -4.69
CA ALA A 64 3.70 25.19 -5.63
C ALA A 64 2.65 25.60 -6.67
N GLY A 65 2.54 26.91 -6.94
CA GLY A 65 1.56 27.47 -7.88
C GLY A 65 0.20 27.79 -7.27
N TRP A 66 -0.07 27.34 -6.04
CA TRP A 66 -1.32 27.61 -5.34
C TRP A 66 -1.27 28.87 -4.48
N SER A 67 -2.42 29.55 -4.31
CA SER A 67 -2.57 30.73 -3.46
C SER A 67 -4.01 30.89 -2.94
N ASP A 68 -4.19 31.62 -1.83
CA ASP A 68 -5.51 31.91 -1.24
C ASP A 68 -6.39 32.78 -2.15
N VAL A 69 -7.65 32.38 -2.32
CA VAL A 69 -8.69 33.21 -2.94
C VAL A 69 -9.46 33.93 -1.84
N GLY A 70 -9.21 35.23 -1.68
CA GLY A 70 -9.86 36.06 -0.66
C GLY A 70 -11.34 36.37 -0.96
N PRO A 71 -12.14 36.77 0.05
CA PRO A 71 -13.58 36.93 -0.07
C PRO A 71 -13.99 37.94 -1.14
N ALA A 72 -13.21 39.02 -1.31
CA ALA A 72 -13.46 40.02 -2.34
C ALA A 72 -13.37 39.45 -3.77
N ALA A 73 -12.46 38.50 -4.02
CA ALA A 73 -12.33 37.84 -5.31
C ALA A 73 -13.55 36.95 -5.62
N LEU A 74 -14.13 36.32 -4.58
CA LEU A 74 -15.37 35.55 -4.67
C LEU A 74 -16.64 36.42 -4.66
N GLY A 75 -16.51 37.75 -4.61
CA GLY A 75 -17.66 38.66 -4.50
C GLY A 75 -18.39 38.62 -3.14
N LEU A 76 -17.72 38.13 -2.10
CA LEU A 76 -18.22 38.02 -0.73
C LEU A 76 -17.77 39.19 0.15
N GLY A 77 -18.53 39.46 1.21
CA GLY A 77 -18.18 40.43 2.24
C GLY A 77 -17.01 39.96 3.11
N PRO A 78 -16.29 40.89 3.77
CA PRO A 78 -15.19 40.54 4.68
C PRO A 78 -15.65 39.75 5.91
N ASP A 79 -16.94 39.78 6.23
CA ASP A 79 -17.57 39.01 7.31
C ASP A 79 -17.82 37.55 6.93
N ALA A 80 -17.64 37.17 5.66
CA ALA A 80 -17.78 35.78 5.20
C ALA A 80 -16.65 34.87 5.72
N VAL A 81 -15.51 35.45 6.09
CA VAL A 81 -14.36 34.74 6.64
C VAL A 81 -14.15 35.07 8.12
N ASP A 82 -13.47 34.18 8.84
CA ASP A 82 -12.95 34.47 10.17
C ASP A 82 -11.65 35.30 10.12
N ARG A 83 -11.04 35.50 11.30
CA ARG A 83 -9.80 36.28 11.43
C ARG A 83 -8.58 35.67 10.73
N ASP A 84 -8.61 34.36 10.48
CA ASP A 84 -7.51 33.58 9.91
C ASP A 84 -7.80 33.30 8.40
N GLY A 85 -8.89 33.89 7.88
CA GLY A 85 -9.29 33.87 6.48
C GLY A 85 -10.05 32.61 6.06
N TYR A 86 -10.60 31.85 7.00
CA TYR A 86 -11.45 30.69 6.71
C TYR A 86 -12.87 31.13 6.46
N TYR A 87 -13.45 30.65 5.36
CA TYR A 87 -14.87 30.83 5.08
C TYR A 87 -15.70 30.08 6.11
N ILE A 88 -16.61 30.81 6.76
CA ILE A 88 -17.45 30.27 7.83
C ILE A 88 -18.64 29.55 7.21
N ILE A 89 -18.81 28.27 7.54
CA ILE A 89 -19.98 27.46 7.23
C ILE A 89 -20.81 27.38 8.52
N GLU A 90 -22.06 27.79 8.45
CA GLU A 90 -22.90 27.81 9.66
C GLU A 90 -23.27 26.39 10.07
N SER A 91 -23.06 26.06 11.35
CA SER A 91 -23.48 24.78 11.91
C SER A 91 -25.00 24.80 12.14
N PRO A 92 -25.74 23.76 11.73
CA PRO A 92 -27.15 23.63 12.11
C PRO A 92 -27.39 23.53 13.63
N LEU A 93 -26.37 23.18 14.42
CA LEU A 93 -26.46 23.06 15.89
C LEU A 93 -25.96 24.32 16.60
N THR A 94 -24.81 24.83 16.21
CA THR A 94 -24.10 25.90 16.94
C THR A 94 -24.22 27.26 16.25
N GLY A 95 -24.79 27.29 15.04
CA GLY A 95 -24.96 28.50 14.24
C GLY A 95 -23.64 29.01 13.68
N ARG A 96 -23.57 30.33 13.46
CA ARG A 96 -22.37 31.01 12.98
C ARG A 96 -21.35 31.15 14.11
N THR A 97 -20.20 30.49 13.98
CA THR A 97 -19.07 30.61 14.91
C THR A 97 -17.76 30.85 14.15
N TYR A 98 -16.77 31.44 14.83
CA TYR A 98 -15.44 31.71 14.25
C TYR A 98 -14.48 30.51 14.30
N SER A 99 -14.99 29.35 14.71
CA SER A 99 -14.19 28.17 15.04
C SER A 99 -15.12 26.95 14.97
N GLY A 100 -15.90 26.88 13.89
CA GLY A 100 -16.87 25.84 13.57
C GLY A 100 -16.52 25.23 12.22
N ALA A 101 -17.49 24.63 11.53
CA ALA A 101 -17.32 24.19 10.14
C ALA A 101 -16.75 25.31 9.24
N GLN A 102 -15.62 25.04 8.59
CA GLN A 102 -14.82 26.05 7.91
C GLN A 102 -14.17 25.50 6.64
N ALA A 103 -13.88 26.38 5.69
CA ALA A 103 -13.17 26.02 4.47
C ALA A 103 -12.23 27.13 4.00
N LYS A 104 -11.22 26.75 3.22
CA LYS A 104 -10.37 27.61 2.42
C LYS A 104 -10.67 27.40 0.95
N VAL A 105 -10.47 28.46 0.16
CA VAL A 105 -10.55 28.39 -1.29
C VAL A 105 -9.18 28.77 -1.82
N TYR A 106 -8.57 27.86 -2.56
CA TYR A 106 -7.27 28.09 -3.19
C TYR A 106 -7.41 28.09 -4.71
N GLU A 107 -6.51 28.79 -5.37
CA GLU A 107 -6.38 28.79 -6.82
C GLU A 107 -4.96 28.44 -7.23
N GLU A 108 -4.82 27.65 -8.28
CA GLU A 108 -3.56 27.43 -8.97
C GLU A 108 -3.47 28.37 -10.18
N ARG A 109 -2.29 28.96 -10.39
CA ARG A 109 -2.03 29.80 -11.56
C ARG A 109 -0.88 29.27 -12.41
N ASP A 110 -1.03 29.37 -13.73
CA ASP A 110 0.05 29.08 -14.68
C ASP A 110 1.13 30.19 -14.66
N ALA A 111 2.19 29.99 -15.46
CA ALA A 111 3.28 30.95 -15.58
C ALA A 111 2.86 32.34 -16.13
N HIS A 112 1.68 32.45 -16.74
CA HIS A 112 1.10 33.71 -17.24
C HIS A 112 0.10 34.33 -16.25
N GLY A 113 -0.09 33.71 -15.09
CA GLY A 113 -1.02 34.15 -14.06
C GLY A 113 -2.49 33.81 -14.35
N GLN A 114 -2.79 32.93 -15.32
CA GLN A 114 -4.15 32.45 -15.55
C GLN A 114 -4.52 31.39 -14.51
N VAL A 115 -5.75 31.44 -13.99
CA VAL A 115 -6.23 30.41 -13.06
C VAL A 115 -6.46 29.11 -13.83
N THR A 116 -5.84 28.02 -13.36
CA THR A 116 -5.92 26.70 -14.01
C THR A 116 -6.73 25.70 -13.22
N ARG A 117 -6.68 25.77 -11.88
CA ARG A 117 -7.44 24.90 -10.97
C ARG A 117 -7.92 25.67 -9.77
N LEU A 118 -8.96 25.15 -9.12
CA LEU A 118 -9.44 25.63 -7.83
C LEU A 118 -9.47 24.50 -6.82
N SER A 119 -9.43 24.87 -5.53
CA SER A 119 -9.71 23.94 -4.46
C SER A 119 -10.71 24.50 -3.47
N VAL A 120 -11.66 23.66 -3.06
CA VAL A 120 -12.45 23.84 -1.85
C VAL A 120 -11.84 22.91 -0.79
N THR A 121 -11.09 23.47 0.15
CA THR A 121 -10.41 22.71 1.20
C THR A 121 -11.14 22.92 2.53
N PHE A 122 -11.84 21.89 3.01
CA PHE A 122 -12.48 21.95 4.32
C PHE A 122 -11.46 21.78 5.45
N ALA A 123 -11.59 22.63 6.48
CA ALA A 123 -10.83 22.47 7.71
C ALA A 123 -11.40 21.30 8.51
N GLY A 124 -10.49 20.51 9.08
CA GLY A 124 -10.81 19.56 10.14
C GLY A 124 -10.98 20.24 11.49
N THR A 125 -11.02 19.44 12.56
CA THR A 125 -11.27 19.92 13.93
C THR A 125 -10.18 20.90 14.35
N ASN A 126 -10.54 22.18 14.46
CA ASN A 126 -9.69 23.24 14.97
C ASN A 126 -10.30 23.92 16.21
N SER A 127 -11.40 23.36 16.73
CA SER A 127 -12.19 23.85 17.84
C SER A 127 -12.99 22.74 18.55
N PRO A 128 -13.19 22.81 19.88
CA PRO A 128 -14.10 21.89 20.57
C PRO A 128 -15.56 22.01 20.10
N VAL A 129 -15.94 23.12 19.46
CA VAL A 129 -17.29 23.33 18.90
C VAL A 129 -17.54 22.38 17.71
N ASP A 130 -16.50 22.05 16.96
CA ASP A 130 -16.56 21.16 15.79
C ASP A 130 -17.02 19.74 16.17
N LEU A 131 -16.75 19.31 17.41
CA LEU A 131 -17.15 17.99 17.90
C LEU A 131 -18.68 17.80 17.90
N ALA A 132 -19.46 18.89 17.98
CA ALA A 132 -20.91 18.81 17.88
C ALA A 132 -21.36 18.48 16.45
N ASP A 133 -20.65 18.99 15.43
CA ASP A 133 -20.99 18.78 14.02
C ASP A 133 -20.69 17.36 13.54
N TYR A 134 -19.82 16.62 14.24
CA TYR A 134 -19.64 15.17 14.01
C TYR A 134 -20.97 14.40 14.08
N THR A 135 -21.94 14.86 14.88
CA THR A 135 -23.25 14.21 14.99
C THR A 135 -24.11 14.32 13.73
N GLN A 136 -23.74 15.21 12.81
CA GLN A 136 -24.49 15.51 11.59
C GLN A 136 -23.85 14.97 10.31
N LEU A 137 -22.65 14.40 10.38
CA LEU A 137 -21.91 14.00 9.18
C LEU A 137 -22.69 12.97 8.36
N ASN A 138 -23.18 11.91 9.02
CA ASN A 138 -23.97 10.86 8.37
C ASN A 138 -25.31 11.36 7.80
N SER A 139 -26.00 12.26 8.54
CA SER A 139 -27.30 12.80 8.10
C SER A 139 -27.16 13.82 6.97
N GLY A 140 -26.01 14.51 6.89
CA GLY A 140 -25.75 15.54 5.89
C GLY A 140 -26.54 16.83 6.08
N GLU A 141 -27.10 17.07 7.27
CA GLU A 141 -27.90 18.26 7.57
C GLU A 141 -27.13 19.58 7.37
N ILE A 142 -25.80 19.54 7.44
CA ILE A 142 -24.93 20.69 7.19
C ILE A 142 -24.82 21.05 5.69
N ALA A 143 -25.12 20.13 4.76
CA ALA A 143 -24.87 20.34 3.34
C ALA A 143 -25.51 21.64 2.77
N PRO A 144 -26.78 21.98 3.06
CA PRO A 144 -27.37 23.23 2.58
C PRO A 144 -26.62 24.49 3.03
N ASN A 145 -25.94 24.46 4.18
CA ASN A 145 -25.20 25.59 4.72
C ASN A 145 -23.86 25.83 4.00
N MET A 146 -23.36 24.84 3.23
CA MET A 146 -22.22 25.00 2.33
C MET A 146 -22.59 25.81 1.07
N ASN A 147 -23.88 25.81 0.69
CA ASN A 147 -24.35 26.31 -0.60
C ASN A 147 -23.99 27.79 -0.91
N PRO A 148 -24.01 28.74 0.04
CA PRO A 148 -23.62 30.13 -0.23
C PRO A 148 -22.17 30.25 -0.68
N LEU A 149 -21.23 29.59 0.01
CA LEU A 149 -19.81 29.57 -0.36
C LEU A 149 -19.62 28.87 -1.70
N LEU A 150 -20.20 27.67 -1.86
CA LEU A 150 -20.05 26.87 -3.07
C LEU A 150 -20.62 27.58 -4.31
N THR A 151 -21.69 28.36 -4.15
CA THR A 151 -22.24 29.19 -5.23
C THR A 151 -21.24 30.28 -5.67
N ALA A 152 -20.58 30.94 -4.71
CA ALA A 152 -19.56 31.95 -5.01
C ALA A 152 -18.32 31.33 -5.68
N VAL A 153 -17.89 30.15 -5.23
CA VAL A 153 -16.78 29.39 -5.85
C VAL A 153 -17.12 28.97 -7.27
N ARG A 154 -18.33 28.45 -7.52
CA ARG A 154 -18.81 28.13 -8.88
C ARG A 154 -18.72 29.37 -9.78
N ASP A 155 -19.25 30.50 -9.34
CA ASP A 155 -19.30 31.71 -10.16
C ASP A 155 -17.87 32.23 -10.46
N TYR A 156 -16.95 32.10 -9.51
CA TYR A 156 -15.52 32.38 -9.71
C TYR A 156 -14.87 31.43 -10.71
N ALA A 157 -15.15 30.13 -10.61
CA ALA A 157 -14.65 29.11 -11.53
C ALA A 157 -15.09 29.41 -12.97
N LEU A 158 -16.40 29.58 -13.18
CA LEU A 158 -16.98 29.91 -14.48
C LEU A 158 -16.45 31.25 -15.03
N GLY A 159 -16.24 32.23 -14.14
CA GLY A 159 -15.65 33.53 -14.51
C GLY A 159 -14.21 33.45 -15.01
N ASN A 160 -13.47 32.42 -14.60
CA ASN A 160 -12.11 32.12 -15.07
C ASN A 160 -12.08 31.07 -16.20
N GLY A 161 -13.23 30.63 -16.70
CA GLY A 161 -13.33 29.64 -17.78
C GLY A 161 -13.09 28.20 -17.33
N LEU A 162 -13.14 27.93 -16.03
CA LEU A 162 -13.00 26.59 -15.45
C LEU A 162 -14.34 25.84 -15.43
N THR A 163 -14.23 24.52 -15.38
CA THR A 163 -15.33 23.56 -15.23
C THR A 163 -15.26 22.86 -13.87
N ALA A 164 -16.22 21.98 -13.60
CA ALA A 164 -16.23 21.15 -12.39
C ALA A 164 -14.97 20.30 -12.24
N ASP A 165 -14.47 19.75 -13.36
CA ASP A 165 -13.30 18.88 -13.42
C ASP A 165 -12.00 19.59 -13.01
N ASP A 166 -11.97 20.92 -13.04
CA ASP A 166 -10.83 21.75 -12.64
C ASP A 166 -10.85 22.08 -11.13
N VAL A 167 -11.82 21.54 -10.38
CA VAL A 167 -11.98 21.77 -8.94
C VAL A 167 -11.59 20.54 -8.13
N ILE A 168 -10.73 20.74 -7.15
CA ILE A 168 -10.35 19.75 -6.13
C ILE A 168 -11.08 20.04 -4.82
N VAL A 169 -11.94 19.12 -4.39
CA VAL A 169 -12.57 19.16 -3.07
C VAL A 169 -11.80 18.22 -2.15
N THR A 170 -11.28 18.77 -1.05
CA THR A 170 -10.44 17.99 -0.13
C THR A 170 -10.54 18.48 1.31
N GLY A 171 -9.96 17.71 2.22
CA GLY A 171 -9.84 18.04 3.63
C GLY A 171 -9.18 16.89 4.40
N TYR A 172 -8.79 17.18 5.64
CA TYR A 172 -8.21 16.21 6.56
C TYR A 172 -9.15 16.03 7.77
N SER A 173 -9.31 14.80 8.28
CA SER A 173 -10.14 14.52 9.47
C SER A 173 -11.60 14.96 9.27
N LEU A 174 -12.15 15.81 10.14
CA LEU A 174 -13.49 16.39 9.95
C LEU A 174 -13.66 17.10 8.58
N GLY A 175 -12.60 17.71 8.04
CA GLY A 175 -12.65 18.33 6.71
C GLY A 175 -12.83 17.28 5.60
N ALA A 176 -12.25 16.10 5.78
CA ALA A 176 -12.47 14.96 4.89
C ALA A 176 -13.91 14.45 4.99
N ALA A 177 -14.53 14.50 6.17
CA ALA A 177 -15.94 14.19 6.32
C ALA A 177 -16.83 15.18 5.57
N TYR A 178 -16.54 16.49 5.64
CA TYR A 178 -17.24 17.50 4.84
C TYR A 178 -17.02 17.32 3.34
N THR A 179 -15.85 16.84 2.92
CA THR A 179 -15.58 16.45 1.53
C THR A 179 -16.55 15.34 1.07
N ASN A 180 -16.73 14.30 1.89
CA ASN A 180 -17.67 13.20 1.62
C ASN A 180 -19.14 13.66 1.64
N VAL A 181 -19.52 14.53 2.59
CA VAL A 181 -20.85 15.15 2.61
C VAL A 181 -21.09 15.97 1.34
N MET A 182 -20.13 16.80 0.93
CA MET A 182 -20.25 17.57 -0.31
C MET A 182 -20.36 16.65 -1.53
N ALA A 183 -19.64 15.53 -1.56
CA ALA A 183 -19.74 14.54 -2.63
C ALA A 183 -21.14 13.91 -2.71
N LYS A 184 -21.72 13.51 -1.57
CA LYS A 184 -23.08 12.96 -1.46
C LYS A 184 -24.15 13.90 -2.01
N TYR A 185 -23.98 15.20 -1.82
CA TYR A 185 -24.92 16.24 -2.25
C TYR A 185 -24.44 17.05 -3.47
N ALA A 186 -23.42 16.59 -4.19
CA ALA A 186 -22.78 17.35 -5.27
C ALA A 186 -23.76 17.74 -6.40
N ASN A 187 -24.76 16.90 -6.66
CA ASN A 187 -25.80 17.11 -7.68
C ASN A 187 -26.80 18.23 -7.33
N THR A 188 -26.89 18.64 -6.06
CA THR A 188 -27.85 19.66 -5.60
C THR A 188 -27.16 20.95 -5.15
N LEU A 189 -25.97 20.84 -4.56
CA LEU A 189 -25.18 21.99 -4.13
C LEU A 189 -24.72 22.82 -5.32
N ALA A 190 -24.83 24.14 -5.18
CA ALA A 190 -24.53 25.15 -6.20
C ALA A 190 -25.18 24.88 -7.58
N GLY A 191 -26.34 24.20 -7.59
CA GLY A 191 -27.04 23.84 -8.83
C GLY A 191 -26.41 22.67 -9.58
N GLY A 192 -25.65 21.80 -8.90
CA GLY A 192 -25.05 20.60 -9.47
C GLY A 192 -23.67 20.81 -10.10
N PHE A 193 -23.09 22.01 -9.99
CA PHE A 193 -21.80 22.32 -10.62
C PHE A 193 -20.68 21.38 -10.20
N PHE A 194 -20.65 20.96 -8.93
CA PHE A 194 -19.54 20.16 -8.40
C PHE A 194 -19.71 18.64 -8.63
N ALA A 195 -20.75 18.19 -9.34
CA ALA A 195 -21.04 16.76 -9.52
C ALA A 195 -19.86 15.95 -10.09
N ASP A 196 -19.09 16.57 -10.99
CA ASP A 196 -17.94 15.96 -11.67
C ASP A 196 -16.59 16.37 -11.07
N SER A 197 -16.56 17.21 -10.02
CA SER A 197 -15.32 17.63 -9.37
C SER A 197 -14.52 16.47 -8.79
N ASN A 198 -13.24 16.73 -8.50
CA ASN A 198 -12.32 15.73 -7.93
C ASN A 198 -12.42 15.76 -6.41
N TYR A 199 -12.89 14.67 -5.79
CA TYR A 199 -13.06 14.54 -4.34
C TYR A 199 -12.02 13.57 -3.80
N ILE A 200 -11.05 14.09 -3.06
CA ILE A 200 -10.02 13.29 -2.39
C ILE A 200 -9.95 13.70 -0.93
N ALA A 201 -10.24 12.79 -0.02
CA ALA A 201 -10.38 13.06 1.40
C ALA A 201 -9.32 12.29 2.20
N HIS A 202 -8.78 12.91 3.25
CA HIS A 202 -7.65 12.36 4.02
C HIS A 202 -8.00 12.09 5.48
N ALA A 203 -7.69 10.90 6.00
CA ALA A 203 -8.00 10.47 7.38
C ALA A 203 -9.49 10.64 7.74
N VAL A 204 -10.35 10.18 6.84
CA VAL A 204 -11.78 10.44 6.88
C VAL A 204 -12.51 9.62 7.95
N PRO A 205 -13.38 10.21 8.80
CA PRO A 205 -14.25 9.43 9.68
C PRO A 205 -15.53 8.94 9.01
N TYR A 206 -16.19 9.75 8.19
CA TYR A 206 -17.44 9.42 7.47
C TYR A 206 -17.17 9.25 5.97
N THR A 207 -17.49 8.08 5.42
CA THR A 207 -17.30 7.78 4.00
C THR A 207 -18.62 7.80 3.25
N TYR A 208 -18.58 8.19 1.97
CA TYR A 208 -19.70 8.09 1.05
C TYR A 208 -19.40 7.00 0.00
N GLU A 209 -20.16 5.91 -0.01
CA GLU A 209 -19.95 4.75 -0.92
C GLU A 209 -21.01 4.66 -2.03
N GLY A 210 -21.79 5.73 -2.25
CA GLY A 210 -22.91 5.71 -3.20
C GLY A 210 -22.49 5.58 -4.67
N ASP A 211 -21.27 6.01 -5.00
CA ASP A 211 -20.63 5.88 -6.31
C ASP A 211 -19.09 6.03 -6.16
N ASP A 212 -18.34 6.05 -7.26
CA ASP A 212 -16.88 6.21 -7.30
C ASP A 212 -16.42 7.68 -7.23
N ARG A 213 -17.27 8.60 -6.72
CA ARG A 213 -16.97 10.04 -6.70
C ARG A 213 -15.81 10.35 -5.75
N VAL A 214 -15.61 9.61 -4.67
CA VAL A 214 -14.62 9.95 -3.64
C VAL A 214 -13.50 8.92 -3.60
N LEU A 215 -12.26 9.41 -3.45
CA LEU A 215 -11.13 8.61 -2.97
C LEU A 215 -10.82 9.03 -1.53
N ASN A 216 -10.89 8.08 -0.61
CA ASN A 216 -10.63 8.27 0.81
C ASN A 216 -9.28 7.64 1.16
N ILE A 217 -8.28 8.47 1.43
CA ILE A 217 -6.92 8.05 1.77
C ILE A 217 -6.75 8.15 3.29
N GLY A 218 -6.30 7.09 3.93
CA GLY A 218 -6.05 7.09 5.36
C GLY A 218 -5.36 5.81 5.81
N TYR A 219 -4.98 5.77 7.08
CA TYR A 219 -4.20 4.67 7.63
C TYR A 219 -5.09 3.73 8.45
N GLU A 220 -4.91 2.42 8.37
CA GLU A 220 -5.65 1.45 9.20
C GLU A 220 -5.41 1.66 10.70
N ASN A 221 -4.20 2.11 11.06
CA ASN A 221 -3.80 2.39 12.43
C ASN A 221 -4.15 3.82 12.89
N ASP A 222 -4.87 4.59 12.06
CA ASP A 222 -5.52 5.84 12.44
C ASP A 222 -6.95 5.55 12.92
N VAL A 223 -7.19 5.70 14.23
CA VAL A 223 -8.48 5.39 14.83
C VAL A 223 -9.64 6.28 14.35
N VAL A 224 -9.34 7.45 13.76
CA VAL A 224 -10.33 8.37 13.18
C VAL A 224 -10.73 7.93 11.78
N HIS A 225 -9.84 7.25 11.07
CA HIS A 225 -10.12 6.80 9.73
C HIS A 225 -11.20 5.71 9.75
N ARG A 226 -12.21 5.85 8.88
CA ARG A 226 -13.36 4.97 8.69
C ARG A 226 -14.25 4.75 9.93
N THR A 227 -14.03 5.45 11.05
CA THR A 227 -14.73 5.18 12.32
C THR A 227 -16.26 5.26 12.21
N ALA A 228 -16.77 6.18 11.39
CA ALA A 228 -18.20 6.42 11.20
C ALA A 228 -18.77 5.77 9.93
N GLY A 229 -17.94 5.07 9.14
CA GLY A 229 -18.31 4.33 7.91
C GLY A 229 -19.24 5.07 6.95
N ASP A 230 -19.99 4.31 6.14
CA ASP A 230 -21.12 4.80 5.33
C ASP A 230 -22.45 4.35 5.94
N PHE A 231 -22.73 4.86 7.15
CA PHE A 231 -24.00 4.63 7.85
C PHE A 231 -24.94 5.83 7.67
N ASP A 232 -26.25 5.59 7.78
CA ASP A 232 -27.27 6.66 7.67
C ASP A 232 -27.25 7.60 8.89
N SER A 233 -26.77 7.12 10.04
CA SER A 233 -26.65 7.93 11.25
C SER A 233 -25.44 7.56 12.11
N LEU A 234 -24.96 8.52 12.92
CA LEU A 234 -23.93 8.26 13.93
C LEU A 234 -24.36 7.18 14.93
N GLY A 235 -25.65 7.08 15.24
CA GLY A 235 -26.19 6.06 16.14
C GLY A 235 -25.99 4.64 15.61
N GLU A 236 -26.15 4.44 14.30
CA GLU A 236 -25.87 3.18 13.63
C GLU A 236 -24.38 2.90 13.58
N ALA A 237 -23.56 3.90 13.26
CA ALA A 237 -22.10 3.76 13.27
C ALA A 237 -21.55 3.37 14.66
N VAL A 238 -22.07 3.97 15.75
CA VAL A 238 -21.68 3.63 17.13
C VAL A 238 -22.12 2.21 17.50
N GLN A 239 -23.29 1.77 17.04
CA GLN A 239 -23.75 0.40 17.26
C GLN A 239 -22.91 -0.62 16.50
N ALA A 240 -22.59 -0.33 15.23
CA ALA A 240 -21.75 -1.18 14.39
C ALA A 240 -20.31 -1.28 14.93
N SER A 241 -19.78 -0.20 15.48
CA SER A 241 -18.41 -0.13 16.01
C SER A 241 -18.24 -0.59 17.46
N SER A 242 -19.28 -1.14 18.09
CA SER A 242 -19.28 -1.49 19.53
C SER A 242 -18.78 -0.35 20.43
N GLY A 243 -19.20 0.88 20.15
CA GLY A 243 -18.87 2.06 20.97
C GLY A 243 -17.63 2.83 20.52
N MET A 244 -17.48 3.09 19.21
CA MET A 244 -16.36 3.87 18.62
C MET A 244 -14.99 3.23 18.84
N MET A 245 -14.94 1.90 18.94
CA MET A 245 -13.70 1.16 18.77
C MET A 245 -13.26 1.36 17.32
N GLY A 246 -11.95 1.47 17.07
CA GLY A 246 -11.43 1.55 15.70
C GLY A 246 -11.94 0.36 14.88
N GLN A 247 -12.23 0.63 13.62
CA GLN A 247 -12.80 -0.33 12.70
C GLN A 247 -11.94 -0.36 11.46
N ASP A 248 -11.75 -1.56 10.96
CA ASP A 248 -11.15 -1.80 9.67
C ASP A 248 -12.30 -2.35 8.81
N TYR A 249 -12.97 -1.45 8.09
CA TYR A 249 -14.11 -1.78 7.24
C TYR A 249 -13.62 -1.90 5.79
N ALA A 250 -13.93 -2.99 5.10
CA ALA A 250 -13.72 -3.08 3.65
C ALA A 250 -14.65 -2.07 2.93
N LEU A 251 -14.10 -0.96 2.45
CA LEU A 251 -14.80 0.16 1.84
C LEU A 251 -14.22 0.46 0.47
N LYS A 252 -15.06 0.40 -0.57
CA LYS A 252 -14.62 0.55 -1.97
C LYS A 252 -13.96 1.90 -2.24
N SER A 253 -14.40 2.96 -1.57
CA SER A 253 -13.85 4.30 -1.77
C SER A 253 -12.54 4.53 -1.03
N SER A 254 -12.12 3.63 -0.13
CA SER A 254 -11.06 3.85 0.84
C SER A 254 -9.81 3.03 0.57
N THR A 255 -8.66 3.52 1.03
CA THR A 255 -7.47 2.69 1.20
C THR A 255 -7.57 1.95 2.52
N ASP A 256 -7.84 0.65 2.49
CA ASP A 256 -8.12 -0.07 3.73
C ASP A 256 -6.87 -0.60 4.44
N ASN A 257 -5.86 -1.04 3.68
CA ASN A 257 -4.68 -1.74 4.21
C ASN A 257 -3.39 -0.89 4.16
N LEU A 258 -3.52 0.43 4.42
CA LEU A 258 -2.39 1.36 4.46
C LEU A 258 -1.91 1.59 5.90
N ILE A 259 -0.65 1.26 6.20
CA ILE A 259 -0.06 1.38 7.56
C ILE A 259 0.96 2.51 7.60
N LEU A 260 0.80 3.44 8.56
CA LEU A 260 1.85 4.39 8.92
C LEU A 260 2.69 3.82 10.07
N PHE A 261 3.86 3.26 9.76
CA PHE A 261 4.68 2.52 10.72
C PHE A 261 5.56 3.47 11.56
N GLY A 262 4.97 4.03 12.61
CA GLY A 262 5.66 4.90 13.58
C GLY A 262 6.07 4.20 14.87
N ASP A 263 6.79 4.92 15.75
CA ASP A 263 7.31 4.42 17.03
C ASP A 263 6.23 3.79 17.92
N ASP A 264 5.02 4.34 17.90
CA ASP A 264 3.89 3.80 18.65
C ASP A 264 3.44 2.45 18.10
N TYR A 265 3.22 2.35 16.79
CA TYR A 265 2.78 1.11 16.15
C TYR A 265 3.84 0.00 16.27
N ALA A 266 5.12 0.37 16.24
CA ALA A 266 6.23 -0.54 16.49
C ALA A 266 6.25 -1.10 17.93
N ASN A 267 5.66 -0.40 18.90
CA ASN A 267 5.65 -0.83 20.30
C ASN A 267 4.62 -1.96 20.54
N PRO A 268 5.03 -3.16 21.01
CA PRO A 268 4.09 -4.26 21.29
C PRO A 268 3.03 -3.95 22.36
N ALA A 269 3.23 -2.91 23.17
CA ALA A 269 2.27 -2.46 24.17
C ALA A 269 1.20 -1.51 23.61
N TRP A 270 1.37 -1.03 22.37
CA TRP A 270 0.33 -0.30 21.67
C TRP A 270 -0.85 -1.23 21.38
N PRO A 271 -2.11 -0.81 21.57
CA PRO A 271 -2.61 0.56 21.77
C PRO A 271 -2.85 0.98 23.22
N TYR A 272 -1.89 0.76 24.15
CA TYR A 272 -1.90 1.23 25.55
C TYR A 272 -3.31 1.25 26.22
N GLY A 273 -4.10 0.20 26.00
CA GLY A 273 -5.55 0.22 26.17
C GLY A 273 -6.30 -0.20 24.90
N PRO A 274 -7.61 0.10 24.78
CA PRO A 274 -8.39 -0.21 23.59
C PRO A 274 -8.05 0.72 22.42
N PHE A 275 -7.94 0.19 21.20
CA PHE A 275 -7.91 1.00 19.97
C PHE A 275 -9.30 1.62 19.74
N ALA A 276 -9.48 2.86 20.20
CA ALA A 276 -10.78 3.52 20.19
C ALA A 276 -10.66 5.05 20.14
N LEU A 277 -11.66 5.72 19.57
CA LEU A 277 -11.65 7.17 19.37
C LEU A 277 -11.52 7.94 20.70
N TYR A 278 -12.06 7.40 21.79
CA TYR A 278 -11.95 8.01 23.13
C TYR A 278 -10.59 7.75 23.82
N ASN A 279 -9.79 6.80 23.33
CA ASN A 279 -8.47 6.48 23.88
C ASN A 279 -7.37 7.20 23.11
N ILE A 280 -7.15 8.48 23.43
CA ILE A 280 -6.21 9.34 22.71
C ILE A 280 -4.80 8.72 22.57
N PRO A 281 -4.15 8.22 23.64
CA PRO A 281 -2.83 7.59 23.53
C PRO A 281 -2.82 6.27 22.74
N GLY A 282 -3.97 5.63 22.55
CA GLY A 282 -4.09 4.31 21.96
C GLY A 282 -4.67 4.28 20.54
N GLY A 283 -4.67 5.38 19.80
CA GLY A 283 -5.19 5.34 18.43
C GLY A 283 -5.03 6.60 17.59
N TRP A 284 -4.69 7.74 18.19
CA TRP A 284 -4.55 9.01 17.48
C TRP A 284 -3.14 9.28 16.96
N ALA A 285 -2.16 8.44 17.28
CA ALA A 285 -0.78 8.65 16.89
C ALA A 285 -0.62 8.77 15.36
N ALA A 286 -1.17 7.82 14.60
CA ALA A 286 -1.15 7.86 13.14
C ALA A 286 -1.95 9.04 12.57
N HIS A 287 -3.07 9.42 13.20
CA HIS A 287 -3.85 10.62 12.83
C HIS A 287 -3.03 11.91 12.93
N VAL A 288 -2.26 12.06 14.01
CA VAL A 288 -1.45 13.27 14.22
C VAL A 288 -0.21 13.24 13.34
N ALA A 289 0.47 12.09 13.26
CA ALA A 289 1.65 11.91 12.42
C ALA A 289 1.32 12.11 10.94
N GLY A 290 0.12 11.70 10.51
CA GLY A 290 -0.41 11.88 9.16
C GLY A 290 -0.50 13.33 8.70
N LEU A 291 -0.58 14.32 9.59
CA LEU A 291 -0.53 15.74 9.23
C LEU A 291 0.87 16.23 8.85
N THR A 292 1.90 15.44 9.18
CA THR A 292 3.30 15.87 9.06
C THR A 292 4.17 14.81 8.39
N THR A 293 3.57 13.80 7.77
CA THR A 293 4.28 12.76 7.03
C THR A 293 4.39 13.11 5.55
N ASP A 294 5.32 12.46 4.88
CA ASP A 294 5.52 12.45 3.43
C ASP A 294 5.09 11.11 2.79
N ALA A 295 4.40 10.25 3.56
CA ALA A 295 4.02 8.89 3.14
C ALA A 295 3.29 8.84 1.79
N VAL A 296 2.30 9.72 1.55
CA VAL A 296 1.58 9.78 0.27
C VAL A 296 2.54 10.00 -0.90
N ALA A 297 3.52 10.89 -0.75
CA ALA A 297 4.51 11.17 -1.78
C ALA A 297 5.42 9.97 -2.01
N ARG A 298 5.91 9.34 -0.93
CA ARG A 298 6.76 8.15 -1.00
C ARG A 298 6.05 6.97 -1.68
N ILE A 299 4.78 6.71 -1.35
CA ILE A 299 3.97 5.69 -2.03
C ILE A 299 3.91 5.95 -3.53
N THR A 300 3.60 7.18 -3.95
CA THR A 300 3.51 7.52 -5.38
C THR A 300 4.84 7.55 -6.12
N GLN A 301 5.96 7.62 -5.40
CA GLN A 301 7.31 7.65 -5.96
C GLN A 301 7.98 6.28 -5.93
N SER A 302 7.34 5.30 -5.28
CA SER A 302 7.91 3.98 -5.16
C SER A 302 8.09 3.33 -6.52
N ALA A 303 9.18 2.57 -6.66
CA ALA A 303 9.43 1.72 -7.82
C ALA A 303 8.28 0.72 -8.07
N PHE A 304 7.52 0.38 -7.02
CA PHE A 304 6.41 -0.57 -7.05
C PHE A 304 5.02 0.08 -7.05
N TYR A 305 4.92 1.39 -7.29
CA TYR A 305 3.60 2.06 -7.31
C TYR A 305 2.67 1.46 -8.39
N GLY A 306 3.23 1.05 -9.54
CA GLY A 306 2.49 0.51 -10.68
C GLY A 306 1.75 -0.80 -10.40
N GLU A 307 2.24 -1.52 -9.40
CA GLU A 307 1.90 -2.86 -8.97
C GLU A 307 0.90 -2.84 -7.81
N THR A 308 0.78 -1.70 -7.12
CA THR A 308 -0.22 -1.52 -6.07
C THR A 308 -1.65 -1.37 -6.61
N ALA A 309 -2.60 -1.82 -5.82
CA ALA A 309 -4.02 -1.58 -5.95
C ALA A 309 -4.56 -0.90 -4.68
N ARG A 310 -5.80 -0.40 -4.72
CA ARG A 310 -6.39 0.40 -3.64
C ARG A 310 -6.33 -0.27 -2.26
N ASP A 311 -6.53 -1.60 -2.24
CA ASP A 311 -6.55 -2.41 -1.02
C ASP A 311 -5.31 -3.29 -0.85
N SER A 312 -4.23 -3.02 -1.60
CA SER A 312 -2.93 -3.63 -1.32
C SER A 312 -2.48 -3.31 0.11
N LEU A 313 -1.83 -4.28 0.77
CA LEU A 313 -1.14 -4.04 2.04
C LEU A 313 0.09 -3.19 1.78
N VAL A 314 0.08 -1.94 2.25
CA VAL A 314 1.19 -0.99 2.07
C VAL A 314 1.66 -0.50 3.43
N ILE A 315 2.93 -0.73 3.75
CA ILE A 315 3.55 -0.39 5.04
C ILE A 315 4.61 0.66 4.81
N VAL A 316 4.41 1.84 5.39
CA VAL A 316 5.25 2.99 5.11
C VAL A 316 6.05 3.38 6.35
N SER A 317 7.39 3.36 6.25
CA SER A 317 8.29 3.76 7.33
C SER A 317 7.98 5.19 7.77
N ASN A 318 7.71 5.36 9.07
CA ASN A 318 7.50 6.65 9.72
C ASN A 318 8.09 6.64 11.14
N LEU A 319 9.14 5.83 11.34
CA LEU A 319 9.92 5.76 12.58
C LEU A 319 10.69 7.05 12.79
N THR A 320 10.98 7.40 14.04
CA THR A 320 11.88 8.52 14.34
C THR A 320 13.35 8.09 14.23
N GLY A 321 14.26 9.06 14.14
CA GLY A 321 15.71 8.77 14.16
C GLY A 321 16.19 8.05 15.43
N ALA A 322 15.39 8.02 16.50
CA ALA A 322 15.74 7.32 17.74
C ALA A 322 15.52 5.79 17.66
N THR A 323 14.58 5.34 16.84
CA THR A 323 14.12 3.94 16.76
C THR A 323 14.50 3.30 15.42
N ARG A 324 14.60 4.07 14.33
CA ARG A 324 14.83 3.57 12.96
C ARG A 324 15.99 2.57 12.84
N GLY A 325 17.13 2.86 13.47
CA GLY A 325 18.30 1.98 13.40
C GLY A 325 18.21 0.65 14.20
N VAL A 326 17.16 0.47 15.01
CA VAL A 326 17.02 -0.70 15.90
C VAL A 326 15.67 -1.41 15.78
N THR A 327 14.72 -0.82 15.06
CA THR A 327 13.36 -1.32 14.88
C THR A 327 13.17 -1.71 13.42
N TRP A 328 12.60 -2.90 13.18
CA TRP A 328 12.22 -3.33 11.85
C TRP A 328 10.84 -2.74 11.50
N VAL A 329 10.72 -2.14 10.33
CA VAL A 329 9.45 -1.88 9.67
C VAL A 329 9.02 -3.20 9.06
N GLU A 330 7.92 -3.74 9.57
CA GLU A 330 7.46 -5.08 9.22
C GLU A 330 5.95 -5.16 9.39
N ASP A 331 5.34 -6.13 8.72
CA ASP A 331 3.95 -6.47 8.95
C ASP A 331 3.78 -7.12 10.33
N VAL A 332 2.86 -6.59 11.14
CA VAL A 332 2.71 -6.99 12.54
C VAL A 332 1.25 -7.06 12.95
N GLN A 333 0.85 -8.17 13.57
CA GLN A 333 -0.48 -8.26 14.15
C GLN A 333 -0.71 -7.14 15.17
N ARG A 334 -1.76 -6.36 14.93
CA ARG A 334 -2.21 -5.27 15.81
C ARG A 334 -3.72 -5.27 15.94
N PRO A 335 -4.30 -4.60 16.96
CA PRO A 335 -5.76 -4.48 17.06
C PRO A 335 -6.42 -3.62 15.97
N SER A 336 -5.63 -2.87 15.18
CA SER A 336 -6.11 -2.17 13.98
C SER A 336 -6.39 -3.13 12.84
N ASP A 337 -5.57 -4.17 12.69
CA ASP A 337 -5.75 -5.23 11.71
C ASP A 337 -6.88 -6.18 12.15
N ARG A 338 -8.03 -6.09 11.48
CA ARG A 338 -9.15 -7.03 11.68
C ARG A 338 -9.44 -7.90 10.47
N HIS A 339 -8.72 -7.71 9.37
CA HIS A 339 -8.82 -8.54 8.19
C HIS A 339 -7.79 -9.67 8.15
N ASP A 340 -6.89 -9.75 9.15
CA ASP A 340 -5.89 -10.81 9.31
C ASP A 340 -5.01 -10.90 8.06
N HIS A 341 -4.48 -9.74 7.65
CA HIS A 341 -3.54 -9.64 6.51
C HIS A 341 -2.11 -10.03 6.90
N VAL A 342 -1.87 -10.46 8.14
CA VAL A 342 -0.54 -10.83 8.61
C VAL A 342 0.00 -12.03 7.84
N GLY A 343 1.09 -11.80 7.12
CA GLY A 343 1.72 -12.82 6.26
C GLY A 343 1.26 -12.81 4.80
N ASP A 344 0.38 -11.89 4.43
CA ASP A 344 0.06 -11.62 3.03
C ASP A 344 1.20 -10.84 2.34
N SER A 345 1.28 -10.95 1.01
CA SER A 345 2.13 -10.11 0.17
C SER A 345 1.99 -8.62 0.51
N ALA A 346 3.10 -7.95 0.84
CA ALA A 346 3.10 -6.56 1.28
C ALA A 346 4.04 -5.67 0.45
N PHE A 347 3.68 -4.39 0.35
CA PHE A 347 4.54 -3.34 -0.18
C PHE A 347 5.17 -2.57 0.98
N LEU A 348 6.47 -2.75 1.21
CA LEU A 348 7.20 -2.05 2.26
C LEU A 348 7.95 -0.87 1.64
N ILE A 349 7.70 0.33 2.18
CA ILE A 349 8.26 1.57 1.66
C ILE A 349 9.11 2.24 2.75
N GLY A 350 10.41 2.30 2.50
CA GLY A 350 11.43 2.97 3.31
C GLY A 350 11.32 4.49 3.27
N SER A 351 12.39 5.15 3.69
CA SER A 351 12.51 6.59 3.80
C SER A 351 13.76 7.09 3.11
N GLN A 352 14.15 8.35 3.32
CA GLN A 352 15.41 8.89 2.80
C GLN A 352 16.61 8.67 3.76
N TYR A 353 16.42 7.83 4.77
CA TYR A 353 17.41 7.51 5.79
C TYR A 353 17.58 6.01 5.88
N GLY A 354 18.72 5.54 6.42
CA GLY A 354 18.94 4.12 6.66
C GLY A 354 17.86 3.49 7.55
N ASP A 355 17.01 2.69 6.93
CA ASP A 355 15.89 1.93 7.46
C ASP A 355 16.27 0.46 7.68
N ARG A 356 15.42 -0.22 8.45
CA ARG A 356 15.46 -1.66 8.60
C ARG A 356 14.11 -2.21 8.17
N LEU A 357 14.06 -2.87 7.03
CA LEU A 357 12.82 -3.35 6.42
C LEU A 357 12.77 -4.88 6.46
N ARG A 358 11.65 -5.45 6.87
CA ARG A 358 11.47 -6.90 6.93
C ARG A 358 10.15 -7.34 6.32
N GLY A 359 10.22 -8.10 5.24
CA GLY A 359 9.09 -8.84 4.67
C GLY A 359 8.71 -10.06 5.51
N ASN A 360 7.56 -10.65 5.17
CA ASN A 360 6.93 -11.75 5.87
C ASN A 360 7.12 -13.08 5.09
N VAL A 361 6.10 -13.93 5.04
CA VAL A 361 6.14 -15.24 4.36
C VAL A 361 5.51 -15.22 2.96
N GLY A 362 4.82 -14.13 2.61
CA GLY A 362 4.21 -13.90 1.30
C GLY A 362 5.21 -13.31 0.30
N ASN A 363 4.68 -12.80 -0.82
CA ASN A 363 5.49 -12.21 -1.88
C ASN A 363 5.66 -10.71 -1.62
N ASP A 364 6.81 -10.27 -1.11
CA ASP A 364 7.01 -8.88 -0.68
C ASP A 364 7.72 -7.99 -1.69
N TYR A 365 7.28 -6.73 -1.73
CA TYR A 365 7.78 -5.67 -2.61
C TYR A 365 8.40 -4.59 -1.73
N ILE A 366 9.72 -4.60 -1.61
CA ILE A 366 10.45 -3.75 -0.65
C ILE A 366 11.21 -2.67 -1.41
N ASP A 367 10.76 -1.43 -1.27
CA ASP A 367 11.43 -0.25 -1.78
C ASP A 367 12.07 0.52 -0.63
N ALA A 368 13.39 0.40 -0.49
CA ALA A 368 14.13 1.01 0.61
C ALA A 368 14.38 2.50 0.42
N MET A 369 14.25 3.00 -0.81
CA MET A 369 14.42 4.39 -1.23
C MET A 369 15.85 4.93 -1.12
N ALA A 370 16.20 5.64 -0.04
CA ALA A 370 17.53 6.22 0.07
C ALA A 370 18.03 6.10 1.50
N GLY A 371 19.32 6.00 1.68
CA GLY A 371 19.90 5.69 2.98
C GLY A 371 20.78 4.46 2.88
N ASP A 372 21.44 4.10 3.97
CA ASP A 372 22.15 2.83 4.05
C ASP A 372 21.20 1.85 4.74
N ASP A 373 20.48 1.07 3.93
CA ASP A 373 19.35 0.26 4.38
C ASP A 373 19.75 -1.18 4.71
N THR A 374 19.02 -1.78 5.65
CA THR A 374 19.14 -3.22 5.95
C THR A 374 17.81 -3.91 5.68
N ILE A 375 17.81 -4.88 4.78
CA ILE A 375 16.59 -5.49 4.24
C ILE A 375 16.59 -6.98 4.53
N ARG A 376 15.50 -7.49 5.11
CA ARG A 376 15.22 -8.93 5.25
C ARG A 376 14.02 -9.25 4.37
N PRO A 377 14.20 -9.95 3.24
CA PRO A 377 13.12 -10.10 2.27
C PRO A 377 11.99 -10.98 2.80
N GLY A 378 12.30 -12.01 3.60
CA GLY A 378 11.30 -12.96 4.06
C GLY A 378 11.47 -14.31 3.36
N ASP A 379 10.38 -15.04 3.22
CA ASP A 379 10.27 -16.22 2.34
C ASP A 379 9.50 -15.82 1.05
N GLY A 380 9.07 -16.76 0.20
CA GLY A 380 8.26 -16.46 -0.98
C GLY A 380 9.03 -15.86 -2.17
N GLN A 381 8.31 -15.18 -3.07
CA GLN A 381 8.90 -14.44 -4.19
C GLN A 381 8.95 -12.95 -3.88
N ASN A 382 10.15 -12.43 -3.65
CA ASN A 382 10.34 -11.03 -3.25
C ASN A 382 10.97 -10.19 -4.34
N ARG A 383 10.56 -8.92 -4.42
CA ARG A 383 11.21 -7.88 -5.22
C ARG A 383 11.76 -6.80 -4.31
N ILE A 384 13.06 -6.51 -4.45
CA ILE A 384 13.78 -5.58 -3.60
C ILE A 384 14.44 -4.51 -4.46
N GLU A 385 14.17 -3.25 -4.12
CA GLU A 385 14.90 -2.07 -4.58
C GLU A 385 15.60 -1.43 -3.38
N GLY A 386 16.93 -1.53 -3.32
CA GLY A 386 17.73 -0.88 -2.27
C GLY A 386 17.82 0.64 -2.45
N GLY A 387 17.70 1.13 -3.69
CA GLY A 387 17.68 2.54 -3.99
C GLY A 387 19.07 3.17 -3.92
N SER A 388 19.22 4.29 -3.21
CA SER A 388 20.49 5.02 -3.15
C SER A 388 21.14 4.96 -1.77
N GLY A 389 22.36 4.45 -1.72
CA GLY A 389 23.19 4.45 -0.52
C GLY A 389 24.13 3.27 -0.54
N THR A 390 24.36 2.63 0.60
CA THR A 390 25.01 1.33 0.68
C THR A 390 24.10 0.36 1.42
N ASP A 391 23.45 -0.50 0.66
CA ASP A 391 22.35 -1.31 1.14
C ASP A 391 22.78 -2.75 1.38
N THR A 392 22.18 -3.37 2.39
CA THR A 392 22.52 -4.72 2.84
C THR A 392 21.30 -5.60 2.90
N LEU A 393 21.30 -6.69 2.12
CA LEU A 393 20.34 -7.77 2.24
C LEU A 393 20.77 -8.75 3.35
N GLU A 394 19.87 -9.15 4.23
CA GLU A 394 20.08 -10.17 5.25
C GLU A 394 19.17 -11.38 4.96
N VAL A 395 19.76 -12.50 4.52
CA VAL A 395 19.02 -13.71 4.14
C VAL A 395 19.25 -14.86 5.11
N SER A 396 18.22 -15.72 5.25
CA SER A 396 18.26 -16.89 6.12
C SER A 396 19.24 -17.97 5.64
N GLY A 397 19.69 -18.82 6.56
CA GLY A 397 20.59 -19.94 6.24
C GLY A 397 22.02 -19.50 5.88
N THR A 398 22.74 -20.40 5.22
CA THR A 398 24.13 -20.23 4.80
C THR A 398 24.18 -20.03 3.28
N MET A 399 25.28 -19.47 2.75
CA MET A 399 25.51 -19.37 1.29
C MET A 399 25.36 -20.71 0.52
N ARG A 400 25.46 -21.88 1.18
CA ARG A 400 25.28 -23.19 0.52
C ARG A 400 23.83 -23.53 0.22
N ASP A 401 22.90 -22.86 0.90
CA ASP A 401 21.46 -23.05 0.73
C ASP A 401 20.94 -22.25 -0.47
N TRP A 402 21.77 -21.35 -1.02
CA TRP A 402 21.39 -20.41 -2.06
C TRP A 402 22.15 -20.65 -3.38
N SER A 403 21.42 -20.50 -4.48
CA SER A 403 21.96 -20.37 -5.83
C SER A 403 21.73 -18.95 -6.32
N VAL A 404 22.79 -18.26 -6.74
CA VAL A 404 22.74 -16.82 -7.03
C VAL A 404 23.09 -16.57 -8.49
N SER A 405 22.26 -15.80 -9.19
CA SER A 405 22.45 -15.44 -10.60
C SER A 405 22.50 -13.92 -10.75
N ARG A 406 23.40 -13.42 -11.58
CA ARG A 406 23.49 -11.98 -11.90
C ARG A 406 22.97 -11.74 -13.31
N LEU A 407 22.02 -10.83 -13.44
CA LEU A 407 21.36 -10.48 -14.70
C LEU A 407 22.07 -9.28 -15.35
N ALA A 408 21.83 -9.08 -16.65
CA ALA A 408 22.58 -8.11 -17.45
C ALA A 408 22.31 -6.64 -17.09
N ASP A 409 21.16 -6.35 -16.48
CA ASP A 409 20.79 -5.02 -15.97
C ASP A 409 21.41 -4.71 -14.60
N GLY A 410 22.06 -5.71 -13.97
CA GLY A 410 22.63 -5.58 -12.64
C GLY A 410 21.72 -6.08 -11.53
N THR A 411 20.54 -6.62 -11.84
CA THR A 411 19.72 -7.32 -10.84
C THR A 411 20.36 -8.65 -10.44
N THR A 412 20.21 -9.03 -9.19
CA THR A 412 20.68 -10.32 -8.64
C THR A 412 19.50 -11.16 -8.21
N ALA A 413 19.42 -12.39 -8.69
CA ALA A 413 18.43 -13.36 -8.25
C ALA A 413 19.05 -14.33 -7.24
N PHE A 414 18.54 -14.33 -6.01
CA PHE A 414 18.89 -15.28 -4.96
C PHE A 414 17.78 -16.33 -4.87
N PHE A 415 18.11 -17.60 -5.12
CA PHE A 415 17.13 -18.68 -5.08
C PHE A 415 17.50 -19.76 -4.07
N SER A 416 16.53 -20.17 -3.27
CA SER A 416 16.60 -21.29 -2.34
C SER A 416 15.30 -22.09 -2.41
N THR A 417 15.39 -23.43 -2.44
CA THR A 417 14.19 -24.28 -2.34
C THR A 417 13.52 -24.25 -0.96
N SER A 418 14.16 -23.60 0.03
CA SER A 418 13.65 -23.50 1.40
C SER A 418 13.14 -22.10 1.75
N TYR A 419 13.56 -21.09 1.01
CA TYR A 419 13.30 -19.67 1.33
C TYR A 419 12.72 -18.89 0.13
N GLY A 420 12.60 -19.50 -1.05
CA GLY A 420 12.01 -18.87 -2.22
C GLY A 420 13.00 -18.14 -3.12
N LEU A 421 12.54 -17.05 -3.74
CA LEU A 421 13.24 -16.31 -4.78
C LEU A 421 13.24 -14.81 -4.46
N ASP A 422 14.43 -14.24 -4.24
CA ASP A 422 14.59 -12.78 -4.11
C ASP A 422 15.19 -12.20 -5.40
N ILE A 423 14.48 -11.25 -6.01
CA ILE A 423 14.94 -10.46 -7.16
C ILE A 423 15.36 -9.07 -6.67
N VAL A 424 16.67 -8.82 -6.68
CA VAL A 424 17.29 -7.73 -5.91
C VAL A 424 18.04 -6.75 -6.81
N SER A 425 17.67 -5.47 -6.74
CA SER A 425 18.32 -4.35 -7.41
C SER A 425 18.77 -3.30 -6.38
N GLY A 426 19.80 -2.52 -6.72
CA GLY A 426 20.27 -1.43 -5.86
C GLY A 426 20.83 -1.85 -4.49
N VAL A 427 21.34 -3.09 -4.37
CA VAL A 427 21.92 -3.61 -3.12
C VAL A 427 23.39 -3.98 -3.32
N GLU A 428 24.26 -3.48 -2.45
CA GLU A 428 25.71 -3.67 -2.54
C GLU A 428 26.22 -4.86 -1.73
N GLN A 429 25.52 -5.27 -0.68
CA GLN A 429 25.98 -6.34 0.23
C GLN A 429 24.89 -7.35 0.55
N VAL A 430 25.29 -8.59 0.78
CA VAL A 430 24.42 -9.64 1.31
C VAL A 430 25.07 -10.33 2.51
N THR A 431 24.30 -10.53 3.57
CA THR A 431 24.70 -11.26 4.77
C THR A 431 23.83 -12.51 4.93
N PHE A 432 24.48 -13.67 4.94
CA PHE A 432 23.84 -14.95 5.27
C PHE A 432 23.85 -15.12 6.78
N LEU A 433 22.67 -15.14 7.39
CA LEU A 433 22.50 -15.02 8.84
C LEU A 433 22.99 -16.26 9.61
N ASP A 434 23.05 -17.43 8.97
CA ASP A 434 23.72 -18.60 9.51
C ASP A 434 25.12 -18.73 8.91
N ALA A 435 26.15 -18.72 9.76
CA ALA A 435 27.53 -19.00 9.36
C ALA A 435 27.97 -20.43 9.75
N GLY A 436 27.02 -21.29 10.12
CA GLY A 436 27.27 -22.61 10.66
C GLY A 436 28.05 -22.55 11.98
N LEU A 437 29.07 -23.40 12.10
CA LEU A 437 29.83 -23.63 13.34
C LEU A 437 30.57 -22.41 13.92
N VAL A 438 30.58 -21.25 13.25
CA VAL A 438 31.36 -20.06 13.62
C VAL A 438 30.52 -18.92 14.22
N GLY A 439 29.19 -19.05 14.25
CA GLY A 439 28.31 -18.32 15.17
C GLY A 439 28.04 -16.82 14.93
N GLN A 440 28.52 -16.23 13.83
CA GLN A 440 28.17 -14.86 13.37
C GLN A 440 27.99 -14.91 11.86
N GLY A 441 26.90 -14.37 11.31
CA GLY A 441 26.60 -14.40 9.87
C GLY A 441 27.76 -13.96 8.97
N ARG A 442 27.71 -14.36 7.70
CA ARG A 442 28.79 -14.12 6.72
C ARG A 442 28.35 -13.15 5.63
N SER A 443 29.09 -12.07 5.46
CA SER A 443 28.78 -10.99 4.53
C SER A 443 29.63 -11.06 3.26
N TYR A 444 29.02 -10.70 2.14
CA TYR A 444 29.64 -10.63 0.83
C TYR A 444 29.28 -9.30 0.16
N ALA A 445 30.22 -8.72 -0.58
CA ALA A 445 29.92 -7.67 -1.54
C ALA A 445 29.33 -8.30 -2.81
N ILE A 446 28.31 -7.66 -3.38
CA ILE A 446 27.66 -8.06 -4.63
C ILE A 446 28.41 -7.36 -5.76
N GLU A 447 29.42 -8.04 -6.31
CA GLU A 447 30.22 -7.53 -7.42
C GLU A 447 29.63 -7.91 -8.77
N SER A 448 30.11 -7.30 -9.85
CA SER A 448 29.58 -7.58 -11.19
C SER A 448 29.76 -9.03 -11.69
N ASP A 449 30.71 -9.78 -11.13
CA ASP A 449 31.09 -11.13 -11.57
C ASP A 449 31.04 -12.21 -10.48
N ARG A 450 30.88 -11.84 -9.20
CA ARG A 450 30.81 -12.76 -8.06
C ARG A 450 30.21 -12.11 -6.82
N LEU A 451 29.91 -12.94 -5.81
CA LEU A 451 29.86 -12.50 -4.43
C LEU A 451 31.27 -12.56 -3.84
N GLU A 452 31.84 -11.41 -3.48
CA GLU A 452 33.18 -11.29 -2.86
C GLU A 452 33.06 -11.38 -1.34
N ASP A 453 33.71 -12.36 -0.73
CA ASP A 453 33.62 -12.59 0.72
C ASP A 453 34.33 -11.48 1.50
N LEU A 454 33.60 -10.84 2.42
CA LEU A 454 34.13 -9.72 3.23
C LEU A 454 34.78 -10.20 4.53
N THR A 455 34.85 -11.52 4.77
CA THR A 455 35.33 -12.08 6.05
C THR A 455 36.82 -11.88 6.27
N TRP A 456 37.68 -12.09 5.25
CA TRP A 456 39.14 -12.05 5.43
C TRP A 456 39.82 -11.00 4.55
N ASN A 457 40.07 -9.81 5.09
CA ASN A 457 40.80 -8.77 4.35
C ASN A 457 42.35 -8.91 4.43
N GLY A 458 43.05 -8.28 3.48
CA GLY A 458 44.50 -8.10 3.50
C GLY A 458 45.30 -9.39 3.32
N SER A 459 46.25 -9.67 4.22
CA SER A 459 47.17 -10.82 4.09
C SER A 459 46.53 -12.20 4.24
N LEU A 460 45.23 -12.27 4.56
CA LEU A 460 44.46 -13.51 4.73
C LEU A 460 43.37 -13.72 3.66
N ALA A 461 43.30 -12.87 2.63
CA ALA A 461 42.30 -12.97 1.54
C ALA A 461 42.32 -14.33 0.78
N PHE A 462 43.41 -15.10 0.89
CA PHE A 462 43.45 -16.46 0.34
C PHE A 462 42.51 -17.46 1.06
N LEU A 463 41.89 -17.06 2.18
CA LEU A 463 40.89 -17.82 2.92
C LEU A 463 39.45 -17.44 2.53
N ASP A 464 39.28 -16.43 1.68
CA ASP A 464 37.98 -16.00 1.18
C ASP A 464 37.29 -17.13 0.42
N GLN A 465 35.96 -17.15 0.50
CA GLN A 465 35.15 -18.11 -0.25
C GLN A 465 34.20 -17.36 -1.17
N ASP A 466 34.78 -16.59 -2.08
CA ASP A 466 34.05 -15.95 -3.17
C ASP A 466 33.16 -16.96 -3.90
N VAL A 467 31.97 -16.50 -4.29
CA VAL A 467 31.01 -17.33 -5.01
C VAL A 467 30.77 -16.77 -6.39
N ALA A 468 31.11 -17.58 -7.41
CA ALA A 468 30.75 -17.27 -8.79
C ALA A 468 29.23 -17.44 -9.00
N TYR A 469 28.64 -16.56 -9.79
CA TYR A 469 27.23 -16.65 -10.13
C TYR A 469 26.89 -17.88 -10.99
N THR A 470 25.73 -18.46 -10.73
CA THR A 470 25.12 -19.50 -11.54
C THR A 470 24.65 -18.89 -12.87
N PRO A 471 25.03 -19.46 -14.04
CA PRO A 471 24.55 -18.98 -15.33
C PRO A 471 23.04 -19.14 -15.48
N ALA A 472 22.40 -18.13 -16.09
CA ALA A 472 20.98 -18.13 -16.39
C ALA A 472 20.73 -17.65 -17.83
N TRP A 473 19.61 -18.07 -18.41
CA TRP A 473 19.04 -17.43 -19.60
C TRP A 473 18.17 -16.28 -19.15
N GLN A 474 18.21 -15.17 -19.88
CA GLN A 474 17.37 -14.01 -19.61
C GLN A 474 16.71 -13.51 -20.90
N GLY A 475 15.50 -12.99 -20.76
CA GLY A 475 14.79 -12.26 -21.81
C GLY A 475 15.21 -10.80 -21.88
N THR A 476 14.27 -10.00 -22.33
CA THR A 476 14.34 -8.57 -22.59
C THR A 476 13.18 -7.86 -21.91
N ALA A 477 12.93 -6.59 -22.23
CA ALA A 477 11.77 -5.88 -21.71
C ALA A 477 10.49 -6.08 -22.55
N GLY A 478 10.48 -7.07 -23.46
CA GLY A 478 9.33 -7.40 -24.28
C GLY A 478 9.21 -8.90 -24.48
N ASN A 479 8.11 -9.32 -25.09
CA ASN A 479 7.70 -10.72 -25.14
C ASN A 479 8.75 -11.65 -25.78
N ASP A 480 9.22 -12.61 -24.99
CA ASP A 480 10.25 -13.56 -25.33
C ASP A 480 9.75 -15.01 -25.35
N THR A 481 10.56 -15.90 -25.94
CA THR A 481 10.32 -17.35 -25.89
C THR A 481 11.63 -18.04 -25.60
N LEU A 482 11.74 -18.59 -24.40
CA LEU A 482 13.01 -19.08 -23.85
C LEU A 482 12.88 -20.54 -23.42
N THR A 483 13.99 -21.27 -23.45
CA THR A 483 14.04 -22.64 -22.96
C THR A 483 15.36 -22.90 -22.25
N GLY A 484 15.30 -23.41 -21.02
CA GLY A 484 16.48 -23.68 -20.22
C GLY A 484 16.13 -24.15 -18.82
N SER A 485 17.15 -24.55 -18.06
CA SER A 485 16.98 -25.00 -16.68
C SER A 485 17.04 -23.87 -15.65
N ARG A 486 17.36 -22.66 -16.09
CA ARG A 486 17.35 -21.44 -15.30
C ARG A 486 17.04 -20.28 -16.23
N VAL A 487 15.84 -19.74 -16.13
CA VAL A 487 15.32 -18.77 -17.10
C VAL A 487 14.61 -17.64 -16.35
N PHE A 488 14.95 -16.40 -16.70
CA PHE A 488 14.27 -15.18 -16.24
C PHE A 488 13.68 -14.47 -17.46
N GLY A 489 12.36 -14.30 -17.53
CA GLY A 489 11.69 -13.61 -18.63
C GLY A 489 11.99 -12.10 -18.63
N LEU A 490 11.97 -11.50 -17.45
CA LEU A 490 12.12 -10.07 -17.16
C LEU A 490 10.81 -9.30 -17.32
N ALA A 491 10.60 -8.60 -18.43
CA ALA A 491 9.35 -7.88 -18.64
C ALA A 491 8.77 -8.20 -20.02
N GLY A 492 7.46 -8.06 -20.16
CA GLY A 492 6.71 -8.50 -21.35
C GLY A 492 6.00 -9.82 -21.10
N ASN A 493 5.15 -10.22 -22.04
CA ASN A 493 4.35 -11.43 -21.91
C ASN A 493 5.11 -12.61 -22.54
N ASP A 494 5.80 -13.36 -21.72
CA ASP A 494 6.80 -14.35 -22.08
C ASP A 494 6.25 -15.78 -22.14
N VAL A 495 6.99 -16.62 -22.86
CA VAL A 495 6.76 -18.08 -22.88
C VAL A 495 8.04 -18.78 -22.47
N LEU A 496 8.07 -19.28 -21.24
CA LEU A 496 9.22 -19.96 -20.65
C LEU A 496 8.98 -21.46 -20.62
N THR A 497 10.00 -22.24 -20.99
CA THR A 497 9.91 -23.68 -20.94
C THR A 497 11.14 -24.32 -20.32
N GLY A 498 10.91 -25.20 -19.35
CA GLY A 498 11.91 -26.04 -18.72
C GLY A 498 12.38 -27.20 -19.61
N THR A 499 12.94 -28.19 -18.95
CA THR A 499 13.69 -29.29 -19.50
C THR A 499 13.03 -30.63 -19.16
N ARG A 500 13.78 -31.60 -18.64
CA ARG A 500 13.25 -32.87 -18.07
C ARG A 500 13.91 -33.13 -16.71
N SER A 501 14.50 -32.10 -16.13
CA SER A 501 15.32 -32.08 -14.93
C SER A 501 14.82 -30.92 -14.08
N SER A 502 15.30 -30.81 -12.84
CA SER A 502 14.92 -29.67 -12.00
C SER A 502 15.35 -28.33 -12.58
N ASP A 503 14.38 -27.46 -12.78
CA ASP A 503 14.55 -26.15 -13.39
C ASP A 503 14.07 -25.01 -12.46
N LEU A 504 14.59 -23.80 -12.70
CA LEU A 504 14.07 -22.55 -12.13
C LEU A 504 13.55 -21.67 -13.28
N LEU A 505 12.26 -21.34 -13.25
CA LEU A 505 11.65 -20.42 -14.21
C LEU A 505 11.05 -19.23 -13.44
N SER A 506 11.35 -18.01 -13.88
CA SER A 506 10.75 -16.78 -13.37
C SER A 506 10.28 -15.94 -14.56
N GLY A 507 8.98 -15.64 -14.62
CA GLY A 507 8.36 -14.86 -15.69
C GLY A 507 8.79 -13.39 -15.59
N GLY A 508 8.47 -12.77 -14.46
CA GLY A 508 8.75 -11.36 -14.21
C GLY A 508 7.48 -10.54 -14.43
N ALA A 509 7.58 -9.38 -15.05
CA ALA A 509 6.44 -8.50 -15.26
C ALA A 509 5.76 -8.73 -16.62
N GLY A 510 4.49 -9.08 -16.66
CA GLY A 510 3.70 -9.34 -17.86
C GLY A 510 2.80 -10.55 -17.68
N ASP A 511 1.93 -10.83 -18.65
CA ASP A 511 1.10 -12.06 -18.61
C ASP A 511 1.87 -13.24 -19.24
N ASP A 512 2.51 -14.04 -18.41
CA ASP A 512 3.46 -15.08 -18.80
C ASP A 512 2.86 -16.48 -18.91
N ARG A 513 3.57 -17.36 -19.62
CA ARG A 513 3.27 -18.80 -19.72
C ARG A 513 4.50 -19.63 -19.39
N LEU A 514 4.43 -20.38 -18.30
CA LEU A 514 5.56 -21.14 -17.78
C LEU A 514 5.23 -22.64 -17.75
N ASP A 515 6.07 -23.46 -18.39
CA ASP A 515 5.95 -24.92 -18.43
C ASP A 515 7.26 -25.59 -17.98
N GLY A 516 7.28 -26.16 -16.77
CA GLY A 516 8.43 -26.89 -16.21
C GLY A 516 8.73 -28.21 -16.93
N ARG A 517 7.71 -28.78 -17.61
CA ARG A 517 7.69 -30.10 -18.25
C ARG A 517 7.87 -31.26 -17.29
N GLY A 518 9.02 -31.42 -16.66
CA GLY A 518 9.19 -32.45 -15.66
C GLY A 518 10.59 -32.45 -15.08
N GLY A 519 10.74 -33.06 -13.91
CA GLY A 519 11.76 -32.61 -12.99
C GLY A 519 11.11 -32.26 -11.67
N ASN A 520 11.87 -31.67 -10.75
CA ASN A 520 11.28 -31.00 -9.61
C ASN A 520 11.55 -29.53 -9.80
N ASP A 521 10.56 -28.80 -10.28
CA ASP A 521 10.75 -27.45 -10.81
C ASP A 521 10.28 -26.39 -9.81
N ALA A 522 10.94 -25.24 -9.81
CA ALA A 522 10.47 -24.04 -9.10
C ALA A 522 10.07 -23.00 -10.15
N ILE A 523 8.79 -22.61 -10.14
CA ILE A 523 8.18 -21.77 -11.18
C ILE A 523 7.50 -20.59 -10.49
N TYR A 524 7.96 -19.40 -10.86
CA TYR A 524 7.55 -18.11 -10.34
C TYR A 524 6.93 -17.31 -11.50
N GLY A 525 5.66 -16.95 -11.41
CA GLY A 525 4.98 -16.13 -12.42
C GLY A 525 5.56 -14.72 -12.40
N GLY A 526 5.30 -14.00 -11.31
CA GLY A 526 5.76 -12.63 -11.12
C GLY A 526 4.59 -11.67 -11.09
N GLU A 527 4.67 -10.58 -11.84
CA GLU A 527 3.61 -9.57 -11.86
C GLU A 527 2.83 -9.69 -13.16
N GLY A 528 1.51 -9.87 -13.09
CA GLY A 528 0.67 -10.06 -14.26
C GLY A 528 -0.21 -11.29 -14.10
N ASN A 529 -0.97 -11.63 -15.14
CA ASN A 529 -1.88 -12.78 -15.08
C ASN A 529 -1.24 -13.98 -15.77
N ASP A 530 -0.62 -14.85 -14.97
CA ASP A 530 0.25 -15.88 -15.47
C ASP A 530 -0.46 -17.23 -15.63
N VAL A 531 0.14 -18.09 -16.45
CA VAL A 531 -0.28 -19.50 -16.60
C VAL A 531 0.89 -20.42 -16.28
N LEU A 532 0.79 -21.12 -15.14
CA LEU A 532 1.86 -21.95 -14.62
C LEU A 532 1.50 -23.45 -14.75
N THR A 533 2.44 -24.23 -15.28
CA THR A 533 2.36 -25.70 -15.34
C THR A 533 3.67 -26.32 -14.88
N GLY A 534 3.67 -27.03 -13.76
CA GLY A 534 4.86 -27.75 -13.26
C GLY A 534 5.26 -28.93 -14.16
N GLY A 535 4.26 -29.70 -14.58
CA GLY A 535 4.49 -30.91 -15.38
C GLY A 535 4.62 -32.15 -14.50
N GLY A 536 5.66 -32.95 -14.71
CA GLY A 536 5.86 -34.20 -13.99
C GLY A 536 6.99 -34.16 -12.98
N GLY A 537 6.65 -34.34 -11.70
CA GLY A 537 7.58 -34.52 -10.59
C GLY A 537 7.12 -33.71 -9.39
N ARG A 538 8.02 -33.15 -8.60
CA ARG A 538 7.66 -32.35 -7.41
C ARG A 538 7.90 -30.88 -7.69
N ASP A 539 6.84 -30.19 -8.06
CA ASP A 539 6.92 -28.83 -8.59
C ASP A 539 6.33 -27.85 -7.59
N LEU A 540 6.97 -26.70 -7.48
CA LEU A 540 6.58 -25.56 -6.67
C LEU A 540 6.17 -24.44 -7.63
N LEU A 541 4.94 -23.97 -7.48
CA LEU A 541 4.35 -22.91 -8.29
C LEU A 541 4.00 -21.73 -7.37
N ASN A 542 4.46 -20.54 -7.74
CA ASN A 542 4.13 -19.28 -7.11
C ASN A 542 3.66 -18.33 -8.22
N GLY A 543 2.43 -17.84 -8.12
CA GLY A 543 1.81 -16.98 -9.13
C GLY A 543 2.40 -15.58 -9.11
N GLY A 544 2.57 -15.01 -7.92
CA GLY A 544 3.00 -13.64 -7.71
C GLY A 544 1.80 -12.70 -7.56
N LEU A 545 1.85 -11.52 -8.18
CA LEU A 545 0.75 -10.56 -8.18
C LEU A 545 -0.07 -10.71 -9.46
N GLY A 546 -1.39 -10.87 -9.34
CA GLY A 546 -2.32 -10.87 -10.46
C GLY A 546 -3.35 -11.99 -10.38
N ASP A 547 -4.14 -12.17 -11.45
CA ASP A 547 -5.12 -13.27 -11.52
C ASP A 547 -4.50 -14.50 -12.20
N ASP A 548 -3.89 -15.38 -11.42
CA ASP A 548 -3.11 -16.48 -11.98
C ASP A 548 -3.92 -17.74 -12.30
N LEU A 549 -3.40 -18.53 -13.23
CA LEU A 549 -3.94 -19.83 -13.60
C LEU A 549 -2.92 -20.96 -13.39
N PHE A 550 -3.11 -21.70 -12.31
CA PHE A 550 -2.33 -22.90 -12.02
C PHE A 550 -2.94 -24.13 -12.74
N VAL A 551 -2.20 -24.73 -13.65
CA VAL A 551 -2.64 -25.90 -14.42
C VAL A 551 -2.00 -27.18 -13.88
N VAL A 552 -2.84 -28.11 -13.44
CA VAL A 552 -2.41 -29.40 -12.89
C VAL A 552 -2.88 -30.54 -13.79
N ASP A 553 -1.92 -31.18 -14.47
CA ASP A 553 -2.17 -32.38 -15.27
C ASP A 553 -2.08 -33.64 -14.42
N ALA A 554 -3.25 -34.13 -13.99
CA ALA A 554 -3.36 -35.30 -13.12
C ALA A 554 -2.90 -36.63 -13.76
N ARG A 555 -2.50 -36.61 -15.04
CA ARG A 555 -1.87 -37.76 -15.73
C ARG A 555 -0.37 -37.85 -15.44
N GLN A 556 0.27 -36.75 -15.04
CA GLN A 556 1.68 -36.74 -14.67
C GLN A 556 1.83 -37.28 -13.24
N SER A 557 2.93 -37.97 -12.98
CA SER A 557 3.21 -38.51 -11.65
C SER A 557 3.96 -37.50 -10.80
N GLY A 558 3.54 -37.29 -9.56
CA GLY A 558 4.26 -36.42 -8.64
C GLY A 558 3.37 -35.60 -7.72
N ARG A 559 3.82 -34.40 -7.38
CA ARG A 559 3.09 -33.44 -6.54
C ARG A 559 3.34 -32.04 -7.06
N VAL A 560 2.27 -31.27 -7.24
CA VAL A 560 2.34 -29.82 -7.40
C VAL A 560 2.06 -29.18 -6.04
N THR A 561 2.86 -28.21 -5.65
CA THR A 561 2.61 -27.31 -4.52
C THR A 561 2.37 -25.91 -5.07
N ILE A 562 1.26 -25.27 -4.68
CA ILE A 562 1.00 -23.86 -4.92
C ILE A 562 1.22 -23.12 -3.60
N GLU A 563 2.14 -22.16 -3.57
CA GLU A 563 2.58 -21.50 -2.32
C GLU A 563 1.71 -20.30 -1.92
N ASP A 564 1.15 -19.59 -2.90
CA ASP A 564 0.60 -18.23 -2.73
C ASP A 564 -0.83 -18.07 -3.23
N PHE A 565 -1.59 -19.18 -3.35
CA PHE A 565 -2.94 -19.15 -3.90
C PHE A 565 -3.87 -18.17 -3.15
N ARG A 566 -4.34 -17.12 -3.84
CA ARG A 566 -5.08 -16.02 -3.21
C ARG A 566 -6.41 -15.70 -3.89
N LEU A 567 -7.40 -15.37 -3.05
CA LEU A 567 -8.68 -14.79 -3.46
C LEU A 567 -8.97 -13.58 -2.58
N SER A 568 -8.84 -12.39 -3.15
CA SER A 568 -9.05 -11.09 -2.49
C SER A 568 -9.78 -10.13 -3.42
N ASP A 569 -10.06 -8.90 -2.98
CA ASP A 569 -10.65 -7.89 -3.89
C ASP A 569 -9.68 -7.44 -5.00
N VAL A 570 -8.40 -7.80 -4.89
CA VAL A 570 -7.34 -7.44 -5.84
C VAL A 570 -6.80 -8.62 -6.66
N GLU A 571 -6.97 -9.87 -6.20
CA GLU A 571 -6.44 -11.09 -6.85
C GLU A 571 -7.50 -12.20 -6.88
N GLN A 572 -7.63 -12.87 -8.03
CA GLN A 572 -8.64 -13.91 -8.29
C GLN A 572 -8.04 -15.16 -8.94
N ASP A 573 -7.14 -15.82 -8.22
CA ASP A 573 -6.47 -17.02 -8.70
C ASP A 573 -7.42 -18.17 -9.03
N ARG A 574 -7.00 -18.99 -10.00
CA ARG A 574 -7.75 -20.16 -10.44
C ARG A 574 -6.86 -21.37 -10.62
N ILE A 575 -7.48 -22.53 -10.38
CA ILE A 575 -6.85 -23.82 -10.61
C ILE A 575 -7.58 -24.54 -11.72
N ARG A 576 -6.83 -25.06 -12.69
CA ARG A 576 -7.36 -25.93 -13.75
C ARG A 576 -6.77 -27.33 -13.65
N ILE A 577 -7.63 -28.29 -13.29
CA ILE A 577 -7.29 -29.70 -13.24
C ILE A 577 -7.66 -30.36 -14.56
N VAL A 578 -6.67 -30.95 -15.24
CA VAL A 578 -6.86 -31.67 -16.50
C VAL A 578 -6.50 -33.15 -16.35
N GLY A 579 -7.19 -34.01 -17.10
CA GLY A 579 -6.86 -35.44 -17.16
C GLY A 579 -7.23 -36.24 -15.91
N SER A 580 -7.95 -35.66 -14.96
CA SER A 580 -8.48 -36.34 -13.77
C SER A 580 -9.86 -36.98 -14.03
N THR A 581 -10.21 -37.95 -13.19
CA THR A 581 -11.58 -38.49 -13.09
C THR A 581 -12.51 -37.60 -12.27
N ILE A 582 -11.96 -36.67 -11.48
CA ILE A 582 -12.72 -35.69 -10.68
C ILE A 582 -13.32 -34.63 -11.61
N ARG A 583 -14.62 -34.34 -11.45
CA ARG A 583 -15.40 -33.43 -12.31
C ARG A 583 -16.25 -32.42 -11.55
N SER A 584 -16.13 -32.37 -10.23
CA SER A 584 -16.92 -31.48 -9.37
C SER A 584 -16.24 -31.21 -8.03
N ASP A 585 -16.57 -30.07 -7.40
CA ASP A 585 -16.08 -29.70 -6.07
C ASP A 585 -16.45 -30.74 -5.00
N ALA A 586 -17.62 -31.38 -5.14
CA ALA A 586 -18.06 -32.45 -4.24
C ALA A 586 -17.23 -33.73 -4.39
N GLU A 587 -16.66 -33.99 -5.57
CA GLU A 587 -15.66 -35.04 -5.75
C GLU A 587 -14.31 -34.60 -5.20
N LEU A 588 -13.88 -33.36 -5.47
CA LEU A 588 -12.64 -32.80 -4.94
C LEU A 588 -12.58 -32.93 -3.40
N ARG A 589 -13.67 -32.57 -2.71
CA ARG A 589 -13.82 -32.70 -1.25
C ARG A 589 -13.76 -34.14 -0.73
N ARG A 590 -14.11 -35.14 -1.54
CA ARG A 590 -13.99 -36.55 -1.17
C ARG A 590 -12.59 -37.11 -1.41
N HIS A 591 -11.81 -36.43 -2.23
CA HIS A 591 -10.47 -36.82 -2.65
C HIS A 591 -9.39 -35.88 -2.08
N GLY A 592 -9.76 -34.99 -1.16
CA GLY A 592 -8.82 -34.09 -0.51
C GLY A 592 -8.94 -34.13 1.01
N GLU A 593 -7.90 -33.64 1.67
CA GLU A 593 -7.80 -33.55 3.11
C GLU A 593 -7.17 -32.21 3.53
N GLN A 594 -7.65 -31.66 4.64
CA GLN A 594 -7.01 -30.53 5.29
C GLN A 594 -5.80 -31.06 6.06
N THR A 595 -4.61 -30.56 5.77
CA THR A 595 -3.37 -30.84 6.50
C THR A 595 -2.98 -29.64 7.35
N ALA A 596 -1.84 -29.75 8.06
CA ALA A 596 -1.26 -28.62 8.76
C ALA A 596 -0.68 -27.58 7.80
N ASP A 597 -0.21 -28.02 6.64
CA ASP A 597 0.49 -27.19 5.65
C ASP A 597 -0.49 -26.54 4.64
N GLY A 598 -1.72 -27.05 4.54
CA GLY A 598 -2.74 -26.50 3.64
C GLY A 598 -3.77 -27.54 3.20
N LEU A 599 -4.27 -27.40 1.97
CA LEU A 599 -5.26 -28.29 1.39
C LEU A 599 -4.59 -29.27 0.41
N LEU A 600 -4.57 -30.57 0.78
CA LEU A 600 -4.00 -31.62 -0.06
C LEU A 600 -5.09 -32.33 -0.86
N LEU A 601 -4.95 -32.40 -2.18
CA LEU A 601 -5.90 -32.99 -3.11
C LEU A 601 -5.24 -34.15 -3.88
N HIS A 602 -5.86 -35.33 -3.82
CA HIS A 602 -5.38 -36.53 -4.50
C HIS A 602 -6.07 -36.68 -5.86
N LEU A 603 -5.37 -36.37 -6.94
CA LEU A 603 -5.97 -36.23 -8.28
C LEU A 603 -5.79 -37.47 -9.17
N GLY A 604 -5.08 -38.49 -8.69
CA GLY A 604 -4.78 -39.72 -9.41
C GLY A 604 -3.30 -40.04 -9.36
N ALA A 605 -2.57 -39.78 -10.46
CA ALA A 605 -1.12 -39.94 -10.48
C ALA A 605 -0.38 -38.76 -9.83
N SER A 606 -1.03 -37.60 -9.72
CA SER A 606 -0.52 -36.41 -9.06
C SER A 606 -1.30 -36.10 -7.77
N ASP A 607 -0.57 -35.58 -6.79
CA ASP A 607 -1.14 -34.78 -5.70
C ASP A 607 -1.08 -33.28 -6.05
N LEU A 608 -1.96 -32.49 -5.47
CA LEU A 608 -1.89 -31.03 -5.43
C LEU A 608 -1.96 -30.58 -3.97
N LEU A 609 -0.94 -29.89 -3.47
CA LEU A 609 -0.98 -29.15 -2.21
C LEU A 609 -1.20 -27.67 -2.53
N ILE A 610 -2.18 -27.06 -1.88
CA ILE A 610 -2.34 -25.60 -1.89
C ILE A 610 -1.99 -25.15 -0.48
N GLU A 611 -0.86 -24.47 -0.32
CA GLU A 611 -0.35 -24.08 0.99
C GLU A 611 -1.25 -23.04 1.64
N HIS A 612 -1.36 -23.10 2.96
CA HIS A 612 -2.19 -22.22 3.80
C HIS A 612 -3.70 -22.18 3.47
N ALA A 613 -4.13 -22.86 2.41
CA ALA A 613 -5.50 -22.90 1.98
C ALA A 613 -6.34 -23.80 2.88
N THR A 614 -7.59 -23.37 3.05
CA THR A 614 -8.63 -24.15 3.70
C THR A 614 -9.72 -24.49 2.70
N TRP A 615 -10.61 -25.39 3.08
CA TRP A 615 -11.81 -25.67 2.28
C TRP A 615 -12.73 -24.46 2.05
N SER A 616 -12.59 -23.38 2.82
CA SER A 616 -13.26 -22.09 2.59
C SER A 616 -12.56 -21.23 1.55
N THR A 617 -11.25 -21.40 1.37
CA THR A 617 -10.47 -20.73 0.32
C THR A 617 -10.97 -21.12 -1.08
N LEU A 618 -11.35 -22.39 -1.28
CA LEU A 618 -11.90 -22.83 -2.55
C LEU A 618 -13.40 -22.51 -2.67
N THR A 619 -13.73 -21.35 -3.24
CA THR A 619 -15.10 -20.95 -3.56
C THR A 619 -15.58 -21.56 -4.90
N PRO A 620 -16.90 -21.63 -5.15
CA PRO A 620 -17.42 -22.19 -6.41
C PRO A 620 -16.89 -21.42 -7.63
N GLY A 621 -16.28 -22.15 -8.58
CA GLY A 621 -15.72 -21.57 -9.81
C GLY A 621 -14.22 -21.31 -9.76
N THR A 622 -13.60 -21.35 -8.59
CA THR A 622 -12.15 -21.23 -8.41
C THR A 622 -11.39 -22.42 -9.02
N VAL A 623 -11.98 -23.61 -8.97
CA VAL A 623 -11.43 -24.82 -9.60
C VAL A 623 -12.24 -25.19 -10.84
N SER A 624 -11.54 -25.37 -11.96
CA SER A 624 -12.13 -25.85 -13.21
C SER A 624 -11.58 -27.22 -13.59
N PHE A 625 -12.43 -28.04 -14.22
CA PHE A 625 -12.09 -29.40 -14.63
C PHE A 625 -12.12 -29.53 -16.15
N GLY A 626 -11.26 -30.36 -16.75
CA GLY A 626 -11.57 -30.92 -18.06
C GLY A 626 -10.46 -31.71 -18.73
#